data_AF-A0A7S2NHH2-F1
#
_entry.id   AF-A0A7S2NHH2-F1
#
_cell.length_a   1.000
_cell.length_b   1.000
_cell.length_c   1.000
_cell.angle_alpha   90.00
_cell.angle_beta   90.00
_cell.angle_gamma   90.00
#
_symmetry.space_group_name_H-M   'P 1'
#
loop_
_entity.id
_entity.type
_entity.pdbx_description
1 polymer ?
#
loop_
_entity_poly.entity_id
_entity_poly.type
_entity_poly.pdbx_seq_one_letter_code
_entity_poly.pdbx_strand_id
1 'polypeptide(L)'
;EERGGILVREGAKLESAKCSERLSTGALVEEVAKQGDRLMYRLLQGTGPETGWVAIELPDKELLVPEPMPPKPGSLKVDRVWQLQEALIELLSKPKVQKPMQEL
;
A
#
# COMPACT_ATOMS: atom_id res chain seq x y z
N GLU A 1 1.96 22.57 19.58
CA GLU A 1 0.72 22.38 18.79
C GLU A 1 0.98 21.36 17.68
N GLU A 2 0.50 20.13 17.83
CA GLU A 2 0.47 19.17 16.72
C GLU A 2 -0.63 19.61 15.75
N ARG A 3 -0.25 20.26 14.65
CA ARG A 3 -1.18 20.69 13.59
C ARG A 3 -1.60 19.46 12.79
N GLY A 4 -2.64 18.77 13.26
CA GLY A 4 -3.15 17.46 12.81
C GLY A 4 -3.05 17.20 11.31
N GLY A 5 -1.95 16.57 10.90
CA GLY A 5 -1.65 16.22 9.52
C GLY A 5 -0.18 16.46 9.14
N ILE A 6 0.25 15.79 8.08
CA ILE A 6 1.60 15.82 7.53
C ILE A 6 1.74 17.04 6.61
N LEU A 7 2.84 17.78 6.79
CA LEU A 7 3.14 18.96 5.95
C LEU A 7 3.53 18.51 4.55
N VAL A 8 2.77 18.94 3.55
CA VAL A 8 3.03 18.68 2.13
C VAL A 8 3.76 19.86 1.50
N ARG A 9 4.70 19.55 0.61
CA ARG A 9 5.46 20.53 -0.17
C ARG A 9 5.34 20.22 -1.66
N GLU A 10 5.42 21.27 -2.48
CA GLU A 10 5.34 21.14 -3.94
C GLU A 10 6.59 20.49 -4.54
N GLY A 11 7.71 20.46 -3.81
CA GLY A 11 8.98 19.89 -4.26
C GLY A 11 9.75 19.19 -3.15
N ALA A 12 10.74 18.40 -3.57
CA ALA A 12 11.54 17.58 -2.67
C ALA A 12 12.40 18.40 -1.69
N LYS A 13 12.72 19.66 -2.01
CA LYS A 13 13.58 20.51 -1.17
C LYS A 13 12.84 21.08 0.04
N LEU A 14 13.58 21.41 1.10
CA LEU A 14 13.04 22.11 2.28
C LEU A 14 12.58 23.54 1.97
N GLU A 15 13.17 24.14 0.94
CA GLU A 15 12.88 25.50 0.46
C GLU A 15 11.65 25.55 -0.46
N SER A 16 11.22 24.40 -0.99
CA SER A 16 10.04 24.33 -1.87
C SER A 16 8.79 24.84 -1.17
N ALA A 17 7.89 25.47 -1.92
CA ALA A 17 6.64 25.99 -1.39
C ALA A 17 5.87 24.91 -0.62
N LYS A 18 5.25 25.32 0.49
CA LYS A 18 4.35 24.46 1.26
C LYS A 18 2.99 24.53 0.58
N CYS A 19 2.32 23.39 0.45
CA CYS A 19 0.93 23.38 0.01
C CYS A 19 0.06 24.09 1.06
N SER A 20 -1.06 24.66 0.61
CA SER A 20 -2.07 25.27 1.49
C SER A 20 -2.67 24.24 2.46
N GLU A 21 -2.83 23.01 2.00
CA GLU A 21 -3.41 21.89 2.74
C GLU A 21 -2.34 20.92 3.26
N ARG A 22 -2.71 20.16 4.29
CA ARG A 22 -1.91 19.09 4.87
C ARG A 22 -2.54 17.75 4.54
N LEU A 23 -1.71 16.72 4.45
CA LEU A 23 -2.16 15.35 4.31
C LEU A 23 -2.70 14.87 5.67
N SER A 24 -3.94 14.41 5.73
CA SER A 24 -4.56 13.96 6.97
C SER A 24 -3.88 12.72 7.56
N THR A 25 -3.84 12.61 8.88
CA THR A 25 -3.44 11.35 9.55
C THR A 25 -4.37 10.21 9.13
N GLY A 26 -3.79 9.04 8.82
CA GLY A 26 -4.54 7.87 8.33
C GLY A 26 -4.89 7.93 6.84
N ALA A 27 -4.40 8.92 6.10
CA ALA A 27 -4.49 8.90 4.64
C ALA A 27 -3.65 7.75 4.07
N LEU A 28 -4.21 7.07 3.07
CA LEU A 28 -3.51 6.07 2.28
C LEU A 28 -2.95 6.77 1.04
N VAL A 29 -1.65 6.59 0.81
CA VAL A 29 -0.94 7.20 -0.31
C VAL A 29 -0.11 6.16 -1.04
N GLU A 30 0.04 6.36 -2.34
CA GLU A 30 0.95 5.59 -3.19
C GLU A 30 2.32 6.27 -3.21
N GLU A 31 3.38 5.49 -3.00
CA GLU A 31 4.75 5.93 -3.23
C GLU A 31 4.99 6.10 -4.74
N VAL A 32 5.23 7.34 -5.17
CA VAL A 32 5.55 7.68 -6.57
C VAL A 32 7.05 7.79 -6.77
N ALA A 33 7.75 8.45 -5.84
CA ALA A 33 9.20 8.54 -5.84
C ALA A 33 9.74 8.77 -4.43
N LYS A 34 10.93 8.26 -4.12
CA LYS A 34 11.61 8.47 -2.84
C LYS A 34 12.95 9.16 -3.05
N GLN A 35 13.22 10.19 -2.25
CA GLN A 35 14.49 10.91 -2.25
C GLN A 35 14.97 11.13 -0.80
N GLY A 36 15.89 10.26 -0.35
CA GLY A 36 16.33 10.25 1.06
C GLY A 36 15.16 10.02 1.99
N ASP A 37 14.95 10.94 2.92
CA ASP A 37 13.91 10.87 3.97
C ASP A 37 12.59 11.50 3.52
N ARG A 38 12.42 11.69 2.19
CA ARG A 38 11.23 12.31 1.60
C ARG A 38 10.60 11.44 0.53
N LEU A 39 9.28 11.49 0.49
CA LEU A 39 8.44 10.72 -0.41
C LEU A 39 7.59 11.68 -1.25
N MET A 40 7.66 11.55 -2.57
CA MET A 40 6.62 12.02 -3.46
C MET A 40 5.50 10.99 -3.46
N TYR A 41 4.30 11.45 -3.14
CA TYR A 41 3.15 10.59 -3.02
C TYR A 41 2.02 10.98 -3.99
N ARG A 42 1.11 10.04 -4.21
CA ARG A 42 -0.21 10.28 -4.78
C ARG A 42 -1.29 9.81 -3.80
N LEU A 43 -2.26 10.65 -3.49
CA LEU A 43 -3.34 10.32 -2.55
C LEU A 43 -4.24 9.22 -3.14
N LEU A 44 -4.46 8.15 -2.38
CA LEU A 44 -5.40 7.09 -2.72
C LEU A 44 -6.69 7.20 -1.90
N GLN A 45 -6.57 7.54 -0.61
CA GLN A 45 -7.70 7.68 0.32
C GLN A 45 -7.34 8.66 1.43
N GLY A 46 -8.30 9.45 1.90
CA GLY A 46 -8.10 10.46 2.96
C GLY A 46 -8.34 11.87 2.45
N THR A 47 -7.81 12.88 3.15
CA THR A 47 -7.94 14.30 2.77
C THR A 47 -6.58 15.00 2.69
N GLY A 48 -6.51 16.02 1.84
CA GLY A 48 -5.31 16.81 1.57
C GLY A 48 -4.97 16.86 0.07
N PRO A 49 -3.75 17.34 -0.28
CA PRO A 49 -3.32 17.45 -1.66
C PRO A 49 -3.26 16.09 -2.36
N GLU A 50 -3.73 16.04 -3.62
CA GLU A 50 -3.70 14.83 -4.44
C GLU A 50 -2.27 14.30 -4.68
N THR A 51 -1.30 15.20 -4.74
CA THR A 51 0.12 14.86 -4.88
C THR A 51 0.98 15.82 -4.07
N GLY A 52 2.19 15.39 -3.74
CA GLY A 52 3.19 16.27 -3.14
C GLY A 52 4.31 15.52 -2.46
N TRP A 53 5.19 16.29 -1.83
CA TRP A 53 6.36 15.79 -1.11
C TRP A 53 6.16 15.89 0.40
N VAL A 54 6.41 14.79 1.11
CA VAL A 54 6.33 14.70 2.57
C VAL A 54 7.58 14.07 3.13
N ALA A 55 7.88 14.34 4.40
CA ALA A 55 8.90 13.60 5.13
C ALA A 55 8.35 12.22 5.52
N ILE A 56 9.18 11.20 5.43
CA ILE A 56 8.83 9.82 5.80
C ILE A 56 8.89 9.68 7.33
N GLU A 57 9.93 10.26 7.93
CA GLU A 57 10.16 10.26 9.36
C GLU A 57 10.70 11.62 9.83
N LEU A 58 10.48 11.90 11.11
CA LEU A 58 11.13 12.95 11.88
C LEU A 58 11.91 12.26 13.02
N PRO A 59 12.93 12.92 13.61
CA PRO A 59 13.77 12.32 14.65
C PRO A 59 12.98 11.64 15.79
N ASP A 60 11.79 12.17 16.12
CA ASP A 60 10.96 11.69 17.22
C ASP A 60 9.67 10.98 16.76
N LYS A 61 9.42 10.85 15.45
CA LYS A 61 8.11 10.38 14.92
C LYS A 61 8.18 9.86 13.49
N GLU A 62 7.74 8.61 13.27
CA GLU A 62 7.42 8.12 11.93
C GLU A 62 6.14 8.77 11.41
N LEU A 63 6.16 9.31 10.19
CA LEU A 63 5.01 9.98 9.57
C LEU A 63 4.29 9.09 8.56
N LEU A 64 5.04 8.21 7.88
CA LEU A 64 4.50 7.24 6.94
C LEU A 64 5.01 5.85 7.29
N VAL A 65 4.09 4.88 7.30
CA VAL A 65 4.39 3.47 7.49
C VAL A 65 4.03 2.73 6.21
N PRO A 66 4.88 1.81 5.71
CA PRO A 66 4.56 1.02 4.54
C PRO A 66 3.34 0.11 4.81
N GLU A 67 2.26 0.35 4.08
CA GLU A 67 1.08 -0.51 4.16
C GLU A 67 1.20 -1.64 3.13
N PRO A 68 1.09 -2.92 3.54
CA PRO A 68 1.14 -4.04 2.61
C PRO A 68 -0.10 -3.99 1.72
N MET A 69 0.06 -3.46 0.51
CA MET A 69 -1.04 -3.42 -0.45
C MET A 69 -1.43 -4.86 -0.80
N PRO A 70 -2.72 -5.23 -0.70
CA PRO A 70 -3.17 -6.54 -1.19
C PRO A 70 -2.76 -6.67 -2.66
N PRO A 71 -2.36 -7.87 -3.10
CA PRO A 71 -1.93 -8.08 -4.48
C PRO A 71 -3.01 -7.51 -5.41
N LYS A 72 -2.60 -6.62 -6.33
CA LYS A 72 -3.54 -5.98 -7.26
C LYS A 72 -4.41 -7.08 -7.88
N PRO A 73 -5.75 -6.94 -7.90
CA PRO A 73 -6.61 -7.93 -8.55
C PRO A 73 -6.11 -8.18 -9.98
N GLY A 74 -5.77 -9.44 -10.29
CA GLY A 74 -5.16 -9.82 -11.57
C GLY A 74 -3.61 -9.78 -11.63
N SER A 75 -2.91 -9.53 -10.53
CA SER A 75 -1.43 -9.59 -10.46
C SER A 75 -0.86 -11.01 -10.27
N LEU A 76 -1.72 -12.03 -10.26
CA LEU A 76 -1.25 -13.41 -10.27
C LEU A 76 -0.49 -13.66 -11.58
N LYS A 77 0.83 -13.81 -11.46
CA LYS A 77 1.66 -14.25 -12.59
C LYS A 77 1.11 -15.59 -13.11
N VAL A 78 1.09 -15.78 -14.42
CA VAL A 78 0.60 -17.01 -15.07
C VAL A 78 1.28 -18.25 -14.48
N ASP A 79 2.57 -18.17 -14.17
CA ASP A 79 3.32 -19.23 -13.49
C ASP A 79 2.74 -19.60 -12.13
N ARG A 80 2.27 -18.60 -11.37
CA ARG A 80 1.63 -18.82 -10.06
C ARG A 80 0.23 -19.40 -10.22
N VAL A 81 -0.52 -18.99 -11.23
CA VAL A 81 -1.83 -19.57 -11.55
C VAL A 81 -1.68 -21.04 -11.90
N TRP A 82 -0.68 -21.39 -12.73
CA TRP A 82 -0.40 -22.77 -13.11
C TRP A 82 -0.01 -23.64 -11.90
N GLN A 83 0.90 -23.14 -11.05
CA GLN A 83 1.28 -23.83 -9.81
C GLN A 83 0.09 -24.07 -8.87
N LEU A 84 -0.81 -23.09 -8.74
CA LEU A 84 -2.01 -23.22 -7.92
C LEU A 84 -2.99 -24.24 -8.53
N GLN A 85 -3.12 -24.29 -9.85
CA GLN A 85 -3.99 -25.22 -10.55
C GLN A 85 -3.53 -26.68 -10.37
N GLU A 86 -2.24 -26.96 -10.56
CA GLU A 86 -1.65 -28.29 -10.32
C GLU A 86 -1.85 -28.74 -8.86
N ALA A 87 -1.56 -27.86 -7.90
CA ALA A 87 -1.74 -28.15 -6.48
C ALA A 87 -3.21 -28.41 -6.11
N LEU A 88 -4.16 -27.71 -6.74
CA LEU A 88 -5.59 -27.93 -6.54
C LEU A 88 -6.03 -29.29 -7.11
N ILE A 89 -5.57 -29.63 -8.31
CA ILE A 89 -5.87 -30.91 -8.96
C ILE A 89 -5.33 -32.07 -8.11
N GLU A 90 -4.11 -31.96 -7.60
CA GLU A 90 -3.52 -32.96 -6.71
C GLU A 90 -4.31 -33.09 -5.40
N LEU A 91 -4.73 -31.97 -4.81
CA LEU A 91 -5.50 -31.96 -3.57
C LEU A 91 -6.88 -32.59 -3.75
N LEU A 92 -7.57 -32.30 -4.86
CA LEU A 92 -8.89 -32.86 -5.19
C LEU A 92 -8.82 -34.33 -5.65
N SER A 93 -7.65 -34.77 -6.12
CA SER A 93 -7.38 -36.16 -6.49
C SER A 93 -7.08 -37.06 -5.28
N LYS A 94 -6.91 -36.49 -4.07
CA LYS A 94 -6.68 -37.25 -2.83
C LYS A 94 -8.00 -37.86 -2.33
N PRO A 95 -8.04 -39.18 -2.02
CA PRO A 95 -9.28 -39.88 -1.66
C PRO A 95 -9.95 -39.38 -0.37
N LYS A 96 -9.20 -38.74 0.53
CA LYS A 96 -9.73 -38.12 1.77
C LYS A 96 -10.62 -36.90 1.51
N VAL A 97 -10.55 -36.28 0.32
CA VAL A 97 -11.39 -35.14 -0.07
C VAL A 97 -12.62 -35.60 -0.86
N GLN A 98 -12.59 -36.81 -1.44
CA GLN A 98 -13.67 -37.35 -2.29
C GLN A 98 -14.78 -38.09 -1.51
N LYS A 99 -14.67 -38.27 -0.18
CA LYS A 99 -15.74 -38.78 0.68
C LYS A 99 -15.81 -37.94 1.96
N PRO A 100 -16.97 -37.31 2.26
CA PRO A 100 -18.22 -38.05 2.45
C PRO A 100 -19.42 -37.37 1.77
N MET A 101 -19.79 -37.82 0.57
CA MET A 101 -21.14 -37.63 0.03
C MET A 101 -21.66 -38.97 -0.51
N GLN A 102 -21.45 -40.03 0.26
CA GLN A 102 -22.04 -41.35 0.05
C GLN A 102 -22.60 -41.96 1.35
N GLU A 103 -22.73 -41.16 2.42
CA GLU A 103 -23.33 -41.57 3.70
C GLU A 103 -24.46 -40.62 4.13
N LEU A 104 -25.34 -40.25 3.18
CA LEU A 104 -26.67 -39.73 3.46
C LEU A 104 -27.72 -40.63 2.80
#